data_AF-A0A0F8ZRU4-F1
#
_entry.id   AF-A0A0F8ZRU4-F1
#
_cell.length_a   1.000
_cell.length_b   1.000
_cell.length_c   1.000
_cell.angle_alpha   90.00
_cell.angle_beta   90.00
_cell.angle_gamma   90.00
#
_symmetry.space_group_name_H-M   'P 1'
#
loop_
_entity.id
_entity.type
_entity.pdbx_description
1 polymer ?
#
loop_
_entity_poly.entity_id
_entity_poly.type
_entity_poly.pdbx_seq_one_letter_code
_entity_poly.pdbx_strand_id
1 'polypeptide(L)'
;MQDYFLQIDSQSIQGSLSQSFSNIIEELTPELPQTTFVTDLAIIMILAAIVTLAFFKIKQPLIIGYLFVGMLIGPLSPLWAWLLPEGGPPSEAIGGIGVLSDITALSLFAEIGVILLLFVIGIQFPLTKIRSIGKVAVGVGTIGLFSTLGAV
;
A
#
# COMPACT_ATOMS: atom_id res chain seq x y z
N MET A 1 11.29 -68.87 -0.93
CA MET A 1 11.13 -67.82 -1.97
C MET A 1 9.82 -67.08 -1.68
N GLN A 2 9.73 -66.36 -0.55
CA GLN A 2 8.49 -65.68 -0.15
C GLN A 2 8.71 -64.22 0.33
N ASP A 3 9.94 -63.73 0.37
CA ASP A 3 10.24 -62.41 0.97
C ASP A 3 10.30 -61.24 -0.05
N TYR A 4 10.13 -61.51 -1.35
CA TYR A 4 10.17 -60.46 -2.39
C TYR A 4 8.85 -59.72 -2.57
N PHE A 5 7.73 -60.22 -2.04
CA PHE A 5 6.40 -59.65 -2.28
C PHE A 5 6.00 -58.58 -1.26
N LEU A 6 6.61 -58.54 -0.07
CA LEU A 6 6.28 -57.57 0.99
C LEU A 6 7.15 -56.29 0.97
N GLN A 7 8.10 -56.19 0.03
CA GLN A 7 9.02 -55.06 -0.05
C GLN A 7 8.68 -54.06 -1.17
N ILE A 8 7.79 -54.43 -2.10
CA ILE A 8 7.38 -53.59 -3.24
C ILE A 8 6.23 -52.62 -2.87
N ASP A 9 5.46 -52.95 -1.83
CA ASP A 9 4.26 -52.19 -1.46
C ASP A 9 4.55 -51.04 -0.47
N SER A 10 5.58 -51.18 0.39
CA SER A 10 5.89 -50.17 1.41
C SER A 10 6.57 -48.92 0.82
N GLN A 11 7.45 -49.09 -0.16
CA GLN A 11 8.17 -47.96 -0.79
C GLN A 11 7.27 -47.13 -1.71
N SER A 12 6.37 -47.76 -2.46
CA SER A 12 5.44 -47.06 -3.36
C SER A 12 4.35 -46.32 -2.57
N ILE A 13 3.80 -46.95 -1.52
CA ILE A 13 2.79 -46.32 -0.65
C ILE A 13 3.41 -45.18 0.18
N GLN A 14 4.65 -45.33 0.69
CA GLN A 14 5.34 -44.21 1.34
C GLN A 14 5.57 -43.05 0.38
N GLY A 15 6.01 -43.30 -0.86
CA GLY A 15 6.19 -42.27 -1.87
C GLY A 15 4.90 -41.50 -2.16
N SER A 16 3.79 -42.20 -2.39
CA SER A 16 2.49 -41.57 -2.67
C SER A 16 1.93 -40.81 -1.47
N LEU A 17 2.10 -41.33 -0.25
CA LEU A 17 1.69 -40.64 0.97
C LEU A 17 2.53 -39.39 1.18
N SER A 18 3.86 -39.48 1.05
CA SER A 18 4.75 -38.32 1.16
C SER A 18 4.42 -37.23 0.14
N GLN A 19 4.06 -37.60 -1.10
CA GLN A 19 3.61 -36.65 -2.11
C GLN A 19 2.23 -36.04 -1.80
N SER A 20 1.28 -36.82 -1.30
CA SER A 20 0.00 -36.26 -0.84
C SER A 20 0.18 -35.35 0.38
N PHE A 21 1.05 -35.72 1.33
CA PHE A 21 1.39 -34.88 2.47
C PHE A 21 2.09 -33.59 2.04
N SER A 22 3.03 -33.63 1.08
CA SER A 22 3.66 -32.41 0.56
C SER A 22 2.64 -31.49 -0.11
N ASN A 23 1.77 -32.03 -0.96
CA ASN A 23 0.75 -31.24 -1.65
C ASN A 23 -0.25 -30.60 -0.66
N ILE A 24 -0.63 -31.32 0.40
CA ILE A 24 -1.52 -30.80 1.45
C ILE A 24 -0.80 -29.76 2.32
N ILE A 25 0.49 -29.96 2.63
CA ILE A 25 1.30 -28.98 3.38
C ILE A 25 1.47 -27.70 2.57
N GLU A 26 1.59 -27.79 1.24
CA GLU A 26 1.70 -26.66 0.32
C GLU A 26 0.35 -25.92 0.14
N GLU A 27 -0.77 -26.64 0.21
CA GLU A 27 -2.12 -26.07 0.23
C GLU A 27 -2.50 -25.44 1.60
N LEU A 28 -1.96 -25.98 2.70
CA LEU A 28 -2.17 -25.47 4.07
C LEU A 28 -1.15 -24.41 4.50
N THR A 29 0.00 -24.34 3.83
CA THR A 29 1.03 -23.32 4.02
C THR A 29 1.10 -22.47 2.75
N PRO A 30 0.06 -21.67 2.43
CA PRO A 30 0.24 -20.61 1.46
C PRO A 30 1.34 -19.71 2.02
N GLU A 31 2.50 -19.71 1.36
CA GLU A 31 3.61 -18.80 1.61
C GLU A 31 3.04 -17.40 1.92
N LEU A 32 3.11 -16.98 3.18
CA LEU A 32 2.45 -15.77 3.65
C LEU A 32 3.03 -14.57 2.88
N PRO A 33 2.21 -13.85 2.07
CA PRO A 33 2.65 -12.66 1.35
C PRO A 33 2.89 -11.44 2.27
N GLN A 34 2.98 -11.62 3.59
CA GLN A 34 2.93 -10.50 4.55
C GLN A 34 4.24 -9.69 4.62
N THR A 35 5.36 -10.25 4.17
CA THR A 35 6.64 -9.52 4.16
C THR A 35 6.71 -8.52 3.02
N THR A 36 6.01 -8.75 1.90
CA THR A 36 6.02 -7.83 0.75
C THR A 36 5.26 -6.56 1.10
N PHE A 37 4.07 -6.64 1.72
CA PHE A 37 3.27 -5.45 2.02
C PHE A 37 3.97 -4.41 2.91
N VAL A 38 4.58 -4.84 4.02
CA VAL A 38 5.30 -3.91 4.92
C VAL A 38 6.53 -3.34 4.22
N THR A 39 7.20 -4.14 3.40
CA THR A 39 8.35 -3.71 2.59
C THR A 39 7.91 -2.67 1.55
N ASP A 40 6.78 -2.88 0.89
CA ASP A 40 6.20 -1.94 -0.07
C ASP A 40 5.85 -0.60 0.61
N LEU A 41 5.22 -0.64 1.79
CA LEU A 41 4.97 0.56 2.58
C LEU A 41 6.28 1.26 3.01
N ALA A 42 7.31 0.51 3.40
CA ALA A 42 8.60 1.08 3.75
C ALA A 42 9.25 1.76 2.53
N ILE A 43 9.18 1.15 1.35
CA ILE A 43 9.71 1.70 0.10
C ILE A 43 8.99 3.00 -0.26
N ILE A 44 7.65 3.04 -0.26
CA ILE A 44 6.93 4.27 -0.60
C ILE A 44 7.23 5.39 0.41
N MET A 45 7.43 5.07 1.69
CA MET A 45 7.78 6.04 2.73
C MET A 45 9.19 6.61 2.56
N ILE A 46 10.17 5.77 2.22
CA ILE A 46 11.54 6.20 1.95
C ILE A 46 11.59 7.08 0.70
N LEU A 47 10.94 6.66 -0.39
CA LEU A 47 10.83 7.45 -1.62
C LEU A 47 10.13 8.79 -1.35
N ALA A 48 9.01 8.77 -0.63
CA ALA A 48 8.30 9.97 -0.23
C ALA A 48 9.20 10.92 0.57
N ALA A 49 9.96 10.42 1.53
CA ALA A 49 10.87 11.23 2.33
C ALA A 49 11.96 11.88 1.48
N ILE A 50 12.62 11.12 0.58
CA ILE A 50 13.69 11.63 -0.28
C ILE A 50 13.18 12.73 -1.21
N VAL A 51 12.08 12.47 -1.92
CA VAL A 51 11.50 13.43 -2.86
C VAL A 51 10.98 14.66 -2.13
N THR A 52 10.25 14.47 -1.03
CA THR A 52 9.70 15.59 -0.24
C THR A 52 10.82 16.47 0.31
N LEU A 53 11.94 15.88 0.75
CA LEU A 53 13.12 16.62 1.19
C LEU A 53 13.77 17.41 0.05
N ALA A 54 13.82 16.84 -1.16
CA ALA A 54 14.32 17.53 -2.34
C ALA A 54 13.44 18.76 -2.68
N PHE A 55 12.12 18.59 -2.67
CA PHE A 55 11.15 19.67 -2.91
C PHE A 55 11.16 20.73 -1.80
N PHE A 56 11.39 20.31 -0.56
CA PHE A 56 11.61 21.22 0.57
C PHE A 56 12.85 22.10 0.33
N LYS A 57 13.94 21.53 -0.20
CA LYS A 57 15.15 22.30 -0.56
C LYS A 57 14.88 23.32 -1.69
N ILE A 58 13.92 23.05 -2.56
CA ILE A 58 13.52 23.91 -3.69
C ILE A 58 12.45 24.94 -3.27
N LYS A 59 12.05 24.99 -1.98
CA LYS A 59 11.01 25.89 -1.44
C LYS A 59 9.63 25.72 -2.09
N GLN A 60 9.35 24.53 -2.63
CA GLN A 60 8.04 24.21 -3.19
C GLN A 60 7.11 23.67 -2.09
N PRO A 61 5.79 23.89 -2.21
CA PRO A 61 4.81 23.26 -1.32
C PRO A 61 5.01 21.74 -1.24
N LEU A 62 5.06 21.21 -0.01
CA LEU A 62 5.32 19.78 0.26
C LEU A 62 4.33 18.84 -0.44
N ILE A 63 3.08 19.31 -0.65
CA ILE A 63 2.02 18.57 -1.36
C ILE A 63 2.46 18.11 -2.76
N ILE A 64 3.33 18.88 -3.43
CA ILE A 64 3.82 18.57 -4.77
C ILE A 64 4.78 17.37 -4.71
N GLY A 65 5.60 17.28 -3.67
CA GLY A 65 6.48 16.14 -3.46
C GLY A 65 5.70 14.83 -3.27
N TYR A 66 4.66 14.85 -2.44
CA TYR A 66 3.80 13.68 -2.22
C TYR A 66 3.08 13.24 -3.51
N LEU A 67 2.56 14.19 -4.29
CA LEU A 67 1.94 13.90 -5.59
C LEU A 67 2.96 13.34 -6.58
N PHE A 68 4.15 13.94 -6.64
CA PHE A 68 5.21 13.50 -7.53
C PHE A 68 5.64 12.06 -7.23
N VAL A 69 5.73 11.67 -5.96
CA VAL A 69 6.04 10.28 -5.56
C VAL A 69 4.97 9.31 -6.02
N GLY A 70 3.69 9.62 -5.79
CA GLY A 70 2.59 8.78 -6.24
C GLY A 70 2.53 8.65 -7.77
N MET A 71 2.85 9.73 -8.47
CA MET A 71 2.98 9.73 -9.93
C MET A 71 4.20 8.92 -10.39
N LEU A 72 5.33 9.00 -9.68
CA LEU A 72 6.53 8.20 -9.93
C LEU A 72 6.15 6.73 -9.83
N ILE A 73 5.74 6.28 -8.64
CA ILE A 73 5.45 4.87 -8.31
C ILE A 73 4.27 4.31 -9.14
N GLY A 74 3.28 5.14 -9.46
CA GLY A 74 2.15 4.75 -10.29
C GLY A 74 2.50 4.77 -11.79
N PRO A 75 1.98 5.73 -12.59
CA PRO A 75 2.11 5.68 -14.05
C PRO A 75 3.54 5.88 -14.60
N LEU A 76 4.41 6.62 -13.90
CA LEU A 76 5.76 6.91 -14.37
C LEU A 76 6.78 5.83 -13.96
N SER A 77 6.31 4.72 -13.37
CA SER A 77 7.19 3.62 -12.94
C SER A 77 8.06 3.03 -14.03
N PRO A 78 7.58 2.81 -15.26
CA PRO A 78 8.41 2.25 -16.32
C PRO A 78 9.54 3.20 -16.77
N LEU A 79 9.39 4.51 -16.55
CA LEU A 79 10.33 5.52 -17.05
C LEU A 79 11.62 5.60 -16.24
N TRP A 80 11.54 5.36 -14.92
CA TRP A 80 12.71 5.46 -14.04
C TRP A 80 13.26 4.08 -13.64
N ALA A 81 12.48 3.00 -13.78
CA ALA A 81 12.91 1.64 -13.44
C ALA A 81 14.21 1.22 -14.14
N TRP A 82 14.45 1.70 -15.36
CA TRP A 82 15.70 1.46 -16.11
C TRP A 82 16.96 2.02 -15.43
N LEU A 83 16.84 3.02 -14.56
CA LEU A 83 17.97 3.65 -13.87
C LEU A 83 18.44 2.84 -12.65
N LEU A 84 17.68 1.82 -12.23
CA LEU A 84 18.02 0.97 -11.09
C LEU A 84 18.85 -0.25 -11.55
N PRO A 85 19.95 -0.60 -10.84
CA PRO A 85 20.77 -1.77 -11.17
C PRO A 85 19.97 -3.08 -11.09
N GLU A 86 20.28 -4.04 -11.98
CA GLU A 86 19.74 -5.42 -12.06
C GLU A 86 19.87 -6.26 -10.75
N GLY A 87 20.48 -5.71 -9.70
CA GLY A 87 20.57 -6.31 -8.35
C GLY A 87 19.69 -5.61 -7.30
N GLY A 88 18.86 -4.66 -7.70
CA GLY A 88 17.83 -4.03 -6.87
C GLY A 88 16.59 -4.91 -6.72
N PRO A 89 15.62 -4.54 -5.85
CA PRO A 89 14.38 -5.31 -5.68
C PRO A 89 13.73 -5.54 -7.05
N PRO A 90 13.11 -6.72 -7.26
CA PRO A 90 12.69 -7.16 -8.58
C PRO A 90 11.87 -6.07 -9.24
N SER A 91 12.11 -5.83 -10.53
CA SER A 91 11.38 -4.87 -11.38
C SER A 91 9.85 -5.06 -11.38
N GLU A 92 9.38 -6.13 -10.76
CA GLU A 92 7.99 -6.50 -10.47
C GLU A 92 7.43 -5.77 -9.23
N ALA A 93 8.29 -5.41 -8.27
CA ALA A 93 7.98 -4.62 -7.07
C ALA A 93 8.08 -3.10 -7.28
N ILE A 94 8.50 -2.65 -8.47
CA ILE A 94 8.57 -1.22 -8.84
C ILE A 94 7.84 -0.96 -10.16
N GLY A 95 7.75 -1.93 -11.07
CA GLY A 95 6.94 -1.86 -12.27
C GLY A 95 5.47 -1.75 -11.91
N GLY A 96 4.80 -0.76 -12.51
CA GLY A 96 3.38 -0.49 -12.31
C GLY A 96 2.54 -1.78 -12.32
N ILE A 97 1.50 -1.75 -11.48
CA ILE A 97 0.56 -2.82 -11.08
C ILE A 97 1.04 -3.90 -10.08
N GLY A 98 2.34 -4.01 -9.75
CA GLY A 98 2.84 -5.06 -8.82
C GLY A 98 2.99 -4.68 -7.34
N VAL A 99 3.28 -3.41 -7.02
CA VAL A 99 3.60 -2.93 -5.64
C VAL A 99 2.37 -2.87 -4.72
N LEU A 100 1.18 -3.04 -5.29
CA LEU A 100 -0.09 -2.73 -4.62
C LEU A 100 -1.16 -3.75 -5.00
N SER A 101 -0.77 -5.03 -5.02
CA SER A 101 -1.69 -6.13 -5.28
C SER A 101 -2.79 -6.23 -4.22
N ASP A 102 -2.56 -5.70 -3.01
CA ASP A 102 -3.56 -5.61 -1.95
C ASP A 102 -4.19 -4.21 -1.87
N ILE A 103 -5.14 -3.96 -2.78
CA ILE A 103 -6.02 -2.78 -2.76
C ILE A 103 -6.81 -2.66 -1.43
N THR A 104 -7.07 -3.78 -0.76
CA THR A 104 -7.82 -3.82 0.50
C THR A 104 -6.97 -3.26 1.64
N ALA A 105 -5.71 -3.65 1.73
CA ALA A 105 -4.80 -3.07 2.71
C ALA A 105 -4.63 -1.57 2.45
N LEU A 106 -4.37 -1.15 1.21
CA LEU A 106 -4.23 0.27 0.88
C LEU A 106 -5.47 1.09 1.28
N SER A 107 -6.67 0.59 0.99
CA SER A 107 -7.92 1.30 1.31
C SER A 107 -8.09 1.47 2.82
N LEU A 108 -7.75 0.46 3.62
CA LEU A 108 -7.74 0.55 5.09
C LEU A 108 -6.75 1.62 5.58
N PHE A 109 -5.54 1.67 5.04
CA PHE A 109 -4.56 2.69 5.41
C PHE A 109 -5.00 4.09 4.98
N ALA A 110 -5.61 4.23 3.80
CA ALA A 110 -6.15 5.51 3.33
C ALA A 110 -7.31 5.98 4.21
N GLU A 111 -8.23 5.08 4.58
CA GLU A 111 -9.33 5.37 5.48
C GLU A 111 -8.83 5.81 6.85
N ILE A 112 -7.91 5.06 7.46
CA ILE A 112 -7.28 5.42 8.74
C ILE A 112 -6.55 6.77 8.61
N GLY A 113 -5.80 7.00 7.53
CA GLY A 113 -5.09 8.24 7.28
C GLY A 113 -6.02 9.46 7.16
N VAL A 114 -7.13 9.32 6.44
CA VAL A 114 -8.16 10.38 6.32
C VAL A 114 -8.84 10.62 7.65
N ILE A 115 -9.20 9.57 8.41
CA ILE A 115 -9.78 9.70 9.75
C ILE A 115 -8.83 10.45 10.68
N LEU A 116 -7.55 10.06 10.72
CA LEU A 116 -6.53 10.72 11.54
C LEU A 116 -6.32 12.18 11.12
N LEU A 117 -6.29 12.47 9.82
CA LEU A 117 -6.14 13.83 9.30
C LEU A 117 -7.33 14.71 9.70
N LEU A 118 -8.56 14.25 9.47
CA LEU A 118 -9.77 14.97 9.87
C LEU A 118 -9.86 15.12 11.40
N PHE A 119 -9.43 14.11 12.15
CA PHE A 119 -9.37 14.16 13.61
C PHE A 119 -8.38 15.21 14.11
N VAL A 120 -7.14 15.22 13.58
CA VAL A 120 -6.11 16.20 13.94
C VAL A 120 -6.58 17.61 13.60
N ILE A 121 -7.17 17.81 12.42
CA ILE A 121 -7.76 19.09 12.03
C ILE A 121 -8.87 19.49 13.01
N GLY A 122 -9.74 18.56 13.41
CA GLY A 122 -10.79 18.79 14.39
C GLY A 122 -10.25 19.22 15.76
N ILE A 123 -9.15 18.63 16.22
CA ILE A 123 -8.49 18.97 17.50
C ILE A 123 -7.68 20.28 17.40
N GLN A 124 -7.12 20.62 16.24
CA GLN A 124 -6.31 21.82 16.05
C GLN A 124 -7.14 23.11 16.14
N PHE A 125 -8.46 23.04 15.91
CA PHE A 125 -9.35 24.19 16.00
C PHE A 125 -9.86 24.42 17.44
N PRO A 126 -9.53 25.55 18.08
CA PRO A 126 -10.01 25.83 19.44
C PRO A 126 -11.54 25.99 19.45
N LEU A 127 -12.21 25.27 20.36
CA LEU A 127 -13.68 25.26 20.51
C LEU A 127 -14.27 26.66 20.72
N THR A 128 -13.53 27.55 21.38
CA THR A 128 -13.92 28.96 21.57
C THR A 128 -14.00 29.73 20.25
N LYS A 129 -13.09 29.46 19.32
CA LYS A 129 -13.07 30.09 18.00
C LYS A 129 -14.21 29.57 17.13
N ILE A 130 -14.45 28.25 17.15
CA ILE A 130 -15.61 27.63 16.48
C ILE A 130 -16.92 28.24 16.98
N ARG A 131 -17.10 28.41 18.30
CA ARG A 131 -18.32 29.03 18.84
C ARG A 131 -18.51 30.48 18.41
N SER A 132 -17.42 31.26 18.31
CA SER A 132 -17.48 32.67 17.93
C SER A 132 -17.79 32.89 16.44
N ILE A 133 -17.25 32.05 15.56
CA ILE A 133 -17.39 32.21 14.09
C ILE A 133 -18.43 31.23 13.52
N GLY A 134 -18.93 30.27 14.30
CA GLY A 134 -19.75 29.16 13.82
C GLY A 134 -20.99 29.58 13.03
N LYS A 135 -21.70 30.63 13.46
CA LYS A 135 -22.87 31.14 12.71
C LYS A 135 -22.49 31.64 11.31
N VAL A 136 -21.38 32.36 11.20
CA VAL A 136 -20.88 32.88 9.92
C VAL A 136 -20.32 31.74 9.07
N ALA A 137 -19.57 30.81 9.69
CA ALA A 137 -19.01 29.65 9.01
C ALA A 137 -20.10 28.75 8.40
N VAL A 138 -21.19 28.48 9.13
CA VAL A 138 -22.32 27.69 8.60
C VAL A 138 -23.02 28.42 7.46
N GLY A 139 -23.26 29.73 7.58
CA GLY A 139 -23.91 30.50 6.52
C GLY A 139 -23.09 30.59 5.24
N VAL A 140 -21.83 31.03 5.36
CA VAL A 140 -20.92 31.17 4.20
C VAL A 140 -20.56 29.80 3.61
N GLY A 141 -20.34 28.79 4.47
CA GLY A 141 -20.01 27.44 4.05
C GLY A 141 -21.14 26.78 3.26
N THR A 142 -22.38 26.84 3.76
CA THR A 142 -23.53 26.26 3.03
C THR A 142 -23.80 27.00 1.73
N ILE A 143 -23.88 28.34 1.75
CA ILE A 143 -24.11 29.14 0.53
C ILE A 143 -22.99 28.92 -0.50
N GLY A 144 -21.73 28.91 -0.06
CA GLY A 144 -20.59 28.67 -0.95
C GLY A 144 -20.61 27.28 -1.59
N LEU A 145 -20.93 26.24 -0.82
CA LEU A 145 -21.08 24.88 -1.33
C LEU A 145 -22.23 24.77 -2.33
N PHE A 146 -23.42 25.29 -2.00
CA PHE A 146 -24.58 25.30 -2.90
C PHE A 146 -24.30 26.10 -4.18
N SER A 147 -23.62 27.24 -4.08
CA SER A 147 -23.26 28.04 -5.25
C SER A 147 -22.22 27.35 -6.13
N THR A 148 -21.26 26.64 -5.55
CA THR A 148 -20.25 25.91 -6.33
C THR A 148 -20.87 24.69 -7.00
N LEU A 149 -21.74 23.95 -6.31
CA LEU A 149 -22.46 22.79 -6.85
C LEU A 149 -23.52 23.18 -7.88
N GLY A 150 -24.20 24.32 -7.71
CA GLY A 150 -25.23 24.78 -8.65
C GLY A 150 -24.69 25.53 -9.87
N ALA A 151 -23.42 25.94 -9.85
CA ALA A 151 -22.77 26.62 -10.98
C ALA A 151 -22.03 25.67 -11.94
N VAL A 152 -21.91 24.39 -11.58
CA VAL A 152 -21.39 23.29 -12.43
C VAL A 152 -22.56 22.52 -13.02
#